data_AF-A0A536FVC0-F1
#
_entry.id   AF-A0A536FVC0-F1
#
_cell.length_a   1.000
_cell.length_b   1.000
_cell.length_c   1.000
_cell.angle_alpha   90.00
_cell.angle_beta   90.00
_cell.angle_gamma   90.00
#
_symmetry.space_group_name_H-M   'P 1'
#
loop_
_entity.id
_entity.type
_entity.pdbx_description
1 polymer ?
#
loop_
_entity_poly.entity_id
_entity_poly.type
_entity_poly.pdbx_seq_one_letter_code
_entity_poly.pdbx_strand_id
1 'polypeptide(L)'
;MVDESGVKAGITKRGGQSVVYVKDGDGIVRLLSIMGASRAVMEFENVRVVREVSGEVNRRLNFETANIGKTIGSGLRQAAAIGQLEAEGRLDRLPPALREMARWRSQNPELNLGELAGRMKLSKSAVNHRLRRLQELAQTNGNGAAPKHERRSA
;
A
#
# COMPACT_ATOMS: atom_id res chain seq x y z
N MET A 1 -14.46 30.69 32.05
CA MET A 1 -14.47 31.47 30.80
C MET A 1 -14.16 30.65 29.55
N VAL A 2 -12.98 30.01 29.40
CA VAL A 2 -12.67 29.20 28.18
C VAL A 2 -13.33 27.81 28.19
N ASP A 3 -13.40 27.14 29.35
CA ASP A 3 -14.10 25.85 29.47
C ASP A 3 -15.63 25.99 29.30
N GLU A 4 -16.19 27.13 29.72
CA GLU A 4 -17.63 27.44 29.57
C GLU A 4 -18.05 27.63 28.11
N SER A 5 -17.09 27.87 27.21
CA SER A 5 -17.33 28.00 25.77
C SER A 5 -17.22 26.67 25.02
N GLY A 6 -17.06 25.55 25.74
CA GLY A 6 -16.94 24.21 25.14
C GLY A 6 -15.62 23.97 24.40
N VAL A 7 -14.59 24.78 24.65
CA VAL A 7 -13.26 24.64 24.05
C VAL A 7 -12.33 23.97 25.06
N LYS A 8 -11.81 22.79 24.72
CA LYS A 8 -10.83 22.10 25.56
C LYS A 8 -9.46 22.76 25.44
N ALA A 9 -9.06 23.48 26.49
CA ALA A 9 -7.77 24.15 26.56
C ALA A 9 -6.78 23.42 27.50
N GLY A 10 -5.49 23.52 27.20
CA GLY A 10 -4.41 23.10 28.09
C GLY A 10 -3.69 24.32 28.67
N ILE A 11 -3.06 24.14 29.84
CA ILE A 11 -2.25 25.18 30.48
C ILE A 11 -0.82 24.66 30.61
N THR A 12 0.16 25.49 30.29
CA THR A 12 1.58 25.20 30.48
C THR A 12 2.30 26.40 31.10
N LYS A 13 3.41 26.19 31.80
CA LYS A 13 4.27 27.28 32.30
C LYS A 13 5.41 27.53 31.33
N ARG A 14 5.60 28.78 30.89
CA ARG A 14 6.70 29.20 30.02
C ARG A 14 7.24 30.55 30.49
N GLY A 15 8.55 30.65 30.73
CA GLY A 15 9.19 31.89 31.17
C GLY A 15 8.63 32.45 32.50
N GLY A 16 8.17 31.58 33.40
CA GLY A 16 7.52 31.97 34.65
C GLY A 16 6.03 32.35 34.53
N GLN A 17 5.47 32.38 33.32
CA GLN A 17 4.07 32.73 33.06
C GLN A 17 3.23 31.50 32.70
N SER A 18 1.95 31.52 33.07
CA SER A 18 0.97 30.51 32.64
C SER A 18 0.46 30.84 31.25
N VAL A 19 0.59 29.91 30.31
CA VAL A 19 0.14 30.02 28.91
C VAL A 19 -0.99 29.03 28.68
N VAL A 20 -2.12 29.53 28.19
CA VAL A 20 -3.26 28.72 27.76
C VAL A 20 -3.12 28.42 26.27
N TYR A 21 -3.32 27.16 25.87
CA TYR A 21 -3.25 26.76 24.47
C TYR A 21 -4.44 25.86 24.09
N VAL A 22 -4.81 25.90 22.81
CA VAL A 22 -5.79 24.99 22.20
C VAL A 22 -5.09 24.24 21.07
N LYS A 23 -5.21 22.91 21.04
CA LYS A 23 -4.58 22.05 20.02
C LYS A 23 -5.57 21.49 19.01
N ASP A 24 -6.82 21.37 19.41
CA ASP A 24 -7.88 20.81 18.58
C ASP A 24 -8.35 21.83 17.53
N GLY A 25 -8.52 21.39 16.28
CA GLY A 25 -8.90 22.25 15.16
C GLY A 25 -10.28 22.88 15.35
N ASP A 26 -11.25 22.10 15.82
CA ASP A 26 -12.61 22.58 16.04
C ASP A 26 -12.68 23.52 17.25
N GLY A 27 -11.85 23.27 18.27
CA GLY A 27 -11.63 24.20 19.37
C GLY A 27 -11.06 25.55 18.94
N ILE A 28 -10.09 25.57 18.02
CA ILE A 28 -9.52 26.81 17.45
C ILE A 28 -10.59 27.59 16.68
N VAL A 29 -11.36 26.91 15.81
CA VAL A 29 -12.45 27.51 15.02
C VAL A 29 -13.52 28.10 15.92
N ARG A 30 -13.93 27.36 16.96
CA ARG A 30 -14.92 27.82 17.94
C ARG A 30 -14.44 29.06 18.66
N LEU A 31 -13.18 29.09 19.10
CA LEU A 31 -12.61 30.26 19.77
C LEU A 31 -12.58 31.49 18.84
N LEU A 32 -12.09 31.33 17.60
CA LEU A 32 -12.10 32.39 16.60
C LEU A 32 -13.51 32.88 16.29
N SER A 33 -14.49 31.97 16.24
CA SER A 33 -15.90 32.30 16.01
C SER A 33 -16.50 33.12 17.15
N ILE A 34 -16.24 32.74 18.40
CA ILE A 34 -16.68 33.49 19.60
C ILE A 34 -16.07 34.90 19.62
N MET A 35 -14.82 35.04 19.18
CA MET A 35 -14.14 36.34 19.07
C MET A 35 -14.63 37.18 17.88
N GLY A 36 -15.57 36.69 17.06
CA GLY A 36 -16.08 37.40 15.88
C GLY A 36 -15.09 37.45 14.71
N ALA A 37 -14.05 36.62 14.72
CA ALA A 37 -12.97 36.64 13.73
C ALA A 37 -13.31 35.80 12.48
N SER A 38 -14.43 36.09 11.81
CA SER A 38 -14.95 35.27 10.70
C SER A 38 -13.96 35.08 9.54
N ARG A 39 -13.15 36.09 9.22
CA ARG A 39 -12.11 35.97 8.18
C ARG A 39 -11.04 34.95 8.58
N ALA A 40 -10.60 34.96 9.84
CA ALA A 40 -9.60 34.01 10.34
C ALA A 40 -10.16 32.58 10.36
N VAL A 41 -11.45 32.40 10.70
CA VAL A 41 -12.13 31.10 10.61
C VAL A 41 -12.10 30.58 9.17
N MET A 42 -12.47 31.41 8.20
CA MET A 42 -12.50 31.02 6.79
C MET A 42 -11.11 30.65 6.27
N GLU A 43 -10.08 31.45 6.58
CA GLU A 43 -8.70 31.17 6.19
C GLU A 43 -8.18 29.86 6.83
N PHE A 44 -8.52 29.61 8.10
CA PHE A 44 -8.14 28.40 8.81
C PHE A 44 -8.80 27.15 8.22
N GLU A 45 -10.11 27.19 7.95
CA GLU A 45 -10.85 26.09 7.33
C GLU A 45 -10.35 25.81 5.92
N ASN A 46 -10.05 26.83 5.12
CA ASN A 46 -9.48 26.65 3.78
C ASN A 46 -8.16 25.86 3.84
N VAL A 47 -7.27 26.20 4.78
CA VAL A 47 -6.02 25.45 4.98
C VAL A 47 -6.28 24.02 5.47
N ARG A 48 -7.27 23.80 6.35
CA ARG A 48 -7.64 22.46 6.82
C ARG A 48 -8.10 21.57 5.68
N VAL A 49 -9.02 22.06 4.84
CA VAL A 49 -9.56 21.32 3.69
C VAL A 49 -8.44 20.94 2.73
N VAL A 50 -7.57 21.88 2.37
CA VAL A 50 -6.45 21.60 1.45
C VAL A 50 -5.53 20.53 2.03
N ARG A 51 -5.22 20.58 3.33
CA ARG A 51 -4.38 19.58 4.00
C ARG A 51 -5.04 18.21 4.05
N GLU A 52 -6.34 18.14 4.31
CA GLU A 52 -7.09 16.90 4.34
C GLU A 52 -7.07 16.22 2.96
N VAL A 53 -7.44 16.94 1.91
CA VAL A 53 -7.45 16.45 0.53
C VAL A 53 -6.05 16.01 0.10
N SER A 54 -5.03 16.86 0.35
CA SER A 54 -3.64 16.52 0.02
C SER A 54 -3.17 15.27 0.78
N GLY A 55 -3.55 15.14 2.06
CA GLY A 55 -3.25 13.98 2.88
C GLY A 55 -3.90 12.70 2.37
N GLU A 56 -5.16 12.77 1.93
CA GLU A 56 -5.87 11.65 1.32
C GLU A 56 -5.21 11.20 0.02
N VAL A 57 -4.92 12.15 -0.89
CA VAL A 57 -4.23 11.89 -2.15
C VAL A 57 -2.87 11.25 -1.90
N ASN A 58 -2.08 11.79 -0.98
CA ASN A 58 -0.77 11.23 -0.65
C ASN A 58 -0.87 9.80 -0.09
N ARG A 59 -1.85 9.52 0.80
CA ARG A 59 -2.08 8.16 1.30
C ARG A 59 -2.46 7.20 0.18
N ARG A 60 -3.33 7.63 -0.74
CA ARG A 60 -3.76 6.82 -1.89
C ARG A 60 -2.59 6.53 -2.84
N LEU A 61 -1.82 7.54 -3.21
CA LEU A 61 -0.66 7.39 -4.09
C LEU A 61 0.41 6.48 -3.46
N ASN A 62 0.67 6.63 -2.15
CA ASN A 62 1.59 5.75 -1.44
C ASN A 62 1.12 4.29 -1.47
N PHE A 63 -0.18 4.05 -1.28
CA PHE A 63 -0.75 2.71 -1.36
C PHE A 63 -0.63 2.10 -2.77
N GLU A 64 -1.00 2.87 -3.80
CA GLU A 64 -0.89 2.44 -5.21
C GLU A 64 0.58 2.14 -5.58
N THR A 65 1.50 3.04 -5.24
CA THR A 65 2.93 2.88 -5.50
C THR A 65 3.50 1.64 -4.81
N ALA A 66 3.18 1.43 -3.53
CA ALA A 66 3.62 0.25 -2.78
C ALA A 66 3.07 -1.05 -3.38
N ASN A 67 1.82 -1.06 -3.86
CA ASN A 67 1.22 -2.23 -4.49
C ASN A 67 1.81 -2.52 -5.86
N ILE A 68 2.10 -1.50 -6.67
CA ILE A 68 2.79 -1.63 -7.96
C ILE A 68 4.16 -2.26 -7.73
N GLY A 69 4.95 -1.72 -6.79
CA GLY A 69 6.28 -2.25 -6.47
C GLY A 69 6.27 -3.72 -6.03
N LYS A 70 5.34 -4.10 -5.14
CA LYS A 70 5.16 -5.50 -4.71
C LYS A 70 4.75 -6.42 -5.87
N THR A 71 3.87 -5.93 -6.75
CA THR A 71 3.38 -6.67 -7.92
C THR A 71 4.52 -6.94 -8.90
N ILE A 72 5.23 -5.91 -9.32
CA ILE A 72 6.36 -6.01 -10.26
C ILE A 72 7.42 -6.93 -9.66
N GLY A 73 7.81 -6.72 -8.40
CA GLY A 73 8.79 -7.56 -7.73
C GLY A 73 8.39 -9.03 -7.66
N SER A 74 7.11 -9.33 -7.42
CA SER A 74 6.59 -10.71 -7.46
C SER A 74 6.60 -11.30 -8.87
N GLY A 75 6.19 -10.52 -9.87
CA GLY A 75 6.16 -10.96 -11.26
C GLY A 75 7.55 -11.25 -11.81
N LEU A 76 8.54 -10.41 -11.50
CA LEU A 76 9.95 -10.62 -11.85
C LEU A 76 10.51 -11.90 -11.21
N ARG A 77 10.25 -12.16 -9.92
CA ARG A 77 10.67 -13.42 -9.27
C ARG A 77 10.03 -14.65 -9.90
N GLN A 78 8.76 -14.55 -10.32
CA GLN A 78 8.07 -15.63 -11.02
C GLN A 78 8.68 -15.86 -12.40
N ALA A 79 8.93 -14.80 -13.17
CA ALA A 79 9.58 -14.88 -14.48
C ALA A 79 10.98 -15.49 -14.39
N ALA A 80 11.77 -15.12 -13.38
CA ALA A 80 13.08 -15.71 -13.13
C ALA A 80 13.00 -17.23 -12.84
N ALA A 81 12.06 -17.65 -11.99
CA ALA A 81 11.83 -19.07 -11.70
C ALA A 81 11.40 -19.85 -12.96
N ILE A 82 10.59 -19.24 -13.82
CA ILE A 82 10.21 -19.81 -15.12
C ILE A 82 11.41 -19.92 -16.05
N GLY A 83 12.25 -18.89 -16.13
CA GLY A 83 13.48 -18.91 -16.93
C GLY A 83 14.46 -20.00 -16.50
N GLN A 84 14.55 -20.27 -15.19
CA GLN A 84 15.32 -21.42 -14.68
C GLN A 84 14.76 -22.76 -15.19
N LEU A 85 13.44 -22.96 -15.12
CA LEU A 85 12.79 -24.17 -15.64
C LEU A 85 13.00 -24.35 -17.15
N GLU A 86 13.04 -23.26 -17.90
CA GLU A 86 13.31 -23.25 -19.34
C GLU A 86 14.76 -23.62 -19.64
N ALA A 87 15.73 -23.02 -18.95
CA ALA A 87 17.16 -23.32 -19.10
C ALA A 87 17.49 -24.78 -18.75
N GLU A 88 16.77 -25.38 -17.79
CA GLU A 88 16.89 -26.80 -17.43
C GLU A 88 16.16 -27.75 -18.40
N GLY A 89 15.49 -27.24 -19.44
CA GLY A 89 14.71 -28.03 -20.40
C GLY A 89 13.48 -28.72 -19.79
N ARG A 90 13.03 -28.26 -18.63
CA ARG A 90 11.92 -28.86 -17.87
C ARG A 90 10.58 -28.25 -18.24
N LEU A 91 10.57 -27.01 -18.74
CA LEU A 91 9.36 -26.29 -19.08
C LEU A 91 8.51 -27.04 -20.13
N ASP A 92 9.15 -27.61 -21.16
CA ASP A 92 8.45 -28.30 -22.25
C ASP A 92 7.75 -29.59 -21.82
N ARG A 93 8.20 -30.20 -20.71
CA ARG A 93 7.61 -31.43 -20.15
C ARG A 93 6.39 -31.13 -19.27
N LEU A 94 6.09 -29.86 -19.00
CA LEU A 94 4.95 -29.47 -18.17
C LEU A 94 3.62 -29.54 -18.95
N PRO A 95 2.50 -29.76 -18.23
CA PRO A 95 1.17 -29.68 -18.81
C PRO A 95 0.95 -28.37 -19.60
N PRO A 96 0.19 -28.40 -20.71
CA PRO A 96 -0.03 -27.23 -21.58
C PRO A 96 -0.45 -25.97 -20.82
N ALA A 97 -1.33 -26.12 -19.83
CA ALA A 97 -1.81 -25.01 -19.00
C ALA A 97 -0.71 -24.30 -18.18
N LEU A 98 0.33 -25.02 -17.77
CA LEU A 98 1.48 -24.43 -17.06
C LEU A 98 2.46 -23.79 -18.03
N ARG A 99 2.68 -24.39 -19.21
CA ARG A 99 3.51 -23.80 -20.27
C ARG A 99 2.91 -22.49 -20.78
N GLU A 100 1.60 -22.46 -20.98
CA GLU A 100 0.88 -21.24 -21.35
C GLU A 100 1.02 -20.17 -20.26
N MET A 101 0.83 -20.53 -18.99
CA MET A 101 1.02 -19.58 -17.89
C MET A 101 2.45 -19.05 -17.82
N ALA A 102 3.44 -19.92 -18.01
CA ALA A 102 4.85 -19.55 -18.01
C ALA A 102 5.18 -18.53 -19.11
N ARG A 103 4.66 -18.73 -20.33
CA ARG A 103 4.82 -17.77 -21.44
C ARG A 103 4.20 -16.42 -21.10
N TRP A 104 2.94 -16.41 -20.68
CA TRP A 104 2.22 -15.18 -20.33
C TRP A 104 2.93 -14.38 -19.24
N ARG A 105 3.37 -15.06 -18.17
CA ARG A 105 4.09 -14.40 -17.07
C ARG A 105 5.44 -13.86 -17.48
N SER A 106 6.20 -14.61 -18.29
CA SER A 106 7.54 -14.18 -18.73
C SER A 106 7.47 -12.98 -19.68
N GLN A 107 6.43 -12.91 -20.50
CA GLN A 107 6.19 -11.79 -21.42
C GLN A 107 5.60 -10.55 -20.74
N ASN A 108 4.96 -10.71 -19.58
CA ASN A 108 4.24 -9.63 -18.90
C ASN A 108 4.52 -9.66 -17.37
N PRO A 109 5.78 -9.48 -16.93
CA PRO A 109 6.14 -9.51 -15.51
C PRO A 109 5.53 -8.37 -14.69
N GLU A 110 5.18 -7.25 -15.32
CA GLU A 110 4.60 -6.07 -14.70
C GLU A 110 3.12 -6.23 -14.34
N LEU A 111 2.41 -7.15 -14.99
CA LEU A 111 0.98 -7.34 -14.78
C LEU A 111 0.68 -8.03 -13.45
N ASN A 112 -0.34 -7.52 -12.76
CA ASN A 112 -0.86 -8.15 -11.56
C ASN A 112 -1.68 -9.41 -11.89
N LEU A 113 -2.00 -10.20 -10.86
CA LEU A 113 -2.75 -11.46 -11.02
C LEU A 113 -4.13 -11.27 -11.65
N GLY A 114 -4.81 -10.14 -11.38
CA GLY A 114 -6.12 -9.83 -11.93
C GLY A 114 -6.04 -9.47 -13.41
N GLU A 115 -5.03 -8.71 -13.82
CA GLU A 115 -4.81 -8.35 -15.22
C GLU A 115 -4.49 -9.57 -16.07
N LEU A 116 -3.64 -10.48 -15.57
CA LEU A 116 -3.36 -11.75 -16.25
C LEU A 116 -4.59 -12.65 -16.30
N ALA A 117 -5.36 -12.72 -15.21
CA ALA A 117 -6.62 -13.45 -15.18
C ALA A 117 -7.59 -12.93 -16.26
N GLY A 118 -7.71 -11.60 -16.40
CA GLY A 118 -8.53 -10.97 -17.44
C GLY A 118 -8.06 -11.33 -18.86
N ARG A 119 -6.76 -11.21 -19.15
CA ARG A 119 -6.20 -11.51 -20.48
C ARG A 119 -6.31 -12.99 -20.86
N MET A 120 -6.11 -13.88 -19.90
CA MET A 120 -6.19 -15.33 -20.11
C MET A 120 -7.61 -15.88 -19.97
N LYS A 121 -8.60 -15.04 -19.62
CA LYS A 121 -9.98 -15.45 -19.31
C LYS A 121 -10.04 -16.57 -18.24
N LEU A 122 -9.23 -16.43 -17.20
CA LEU A 122 -9.16 -17.33 -16.06
C LEU A 122 -9.60 -16.62 -14.78
N SER A 123 -9.85 -17.39 -13.72
CA SER A 123 -9.99 -16.80 -12.38
C SER A 123 -8.63 -16.38 -11.83
N LYS A 124 -8.59 -15.32 -11.01
CA LYS A 124 -7.39 -14.88 -10.29
C LYS A 124 -6.76 -16.00 -9.48
N SER A 125 -7.59 -16.86 -8.88
CA SER A 125 -7.15 -18.04 -8.12
C SER A 125 -6.46 -19.08 -9.00
N ALA A 126 -7.00 -19.37 -10.20
CA ALA A 126 -6.39 -20.31 -11.13
C ALA A 126 -5.01 -19.82 -11.61
N VAL A 127 -4.87 -18.53 -11.94
CA VAL A 127 -3.58 -17.93 -12.30
C VAL A 127 -2.58 -18.06 -11.15
N ASN A 128 -3.00 -17.68 -9.93
CA ASN A 128 -2.16 -17.76 -8.75
C ASN A 128 -1.67 -19.20 -8.48
N HIS A 129 -2.57 -20.18 -8.56
CA HIS A 129 -2.23 -21.59 -8.34
C HIS A 129 -1.21 -22.10 -9.37
N ARG A 130 -1.39 -21.77 -10.66
CA ARG A 130 -0.46 -22.15 -11.72
C ARG A 130 0.93 -21.53 -11.52
N LEU A 131 0.99 -20.25 -11.18
CA LEU A 131 2.25 -19.55 -10.90
C LEU A 131 2.98 -20.11 -9.68
N ARG A 132 2.25 -20.38 -8.60
CA ARG A 132 2.81 -21.03 -7.42
C ARG A 132 3.38 -22.39 -7.77
N ARG A 133 2.66 -23.20 -8.57
CA ARG A 133 3.14 -24.51 -9.01
C ARG A 133 4.42 -24.41 -9.84
N LEU A 134 4.52 -23.44 -10.74
CA LEU A 134 5.74 -23.18 -11.51
C LEU A 134 6.93 -22.83 -10.59
N GLN A 135 6.71 -21.97 -9.59
CA GLN A 135 7.77 -21.63 -8.62
C GLN A 135 8.20 -22.82 -7.77
N GLU A 136 7.27 -23.65 -7.30
CA GLU A 136 7.56 -24.88 -6.55
C GLU A 136 8.39 -25.87 -7.39
N LEU A 137 8.03 -26.03 -8.67
CA LEU A 137 8.78 -26.88 -9.61
C LEU A 137 10.21 -26.37 -9.82
N ALA A 138 10.41 -25.05 -9.89
CA ALA A 138 11.74 -24.45 -10.01
C ALA A 138 12.60 -24.74 -8.75
N GLN A 139 12.01 -24.67 -7.56
CA GLN A 139 12.72 -24.88 -6.29
C GLN A 139 13.13 -26.33 -6.03
N THR A 140 12.37 -27.31 -6.52
CA THR A 140 12.55 -28.73 -6.14
C THR A 140 13.90 -29.33 -6.55
N ASN A 141 14.65 -28.71 -7.49
CA ASN A 141 15.99 -29.18 -7.90
C ASN A 141 17.12 -28.16 -7.63
N GLY A 142 16.83 -27.00 -7.03
CA GLY A 142 17.84 -26.09 -6.51
C GLY A 142 18.18 -26.49 -5.07
N ASN A 143 19.17 -27.38 -4.91
CA ASN A 143 19.49 -27.96 -3.61
C ASN A 143 19.86 -26.87 -2.56
N GLY A 144 19.06 -26.72 -1.50
CA GLY A 144 19.44 -26.08 -0.22
C GLY A 144 18.87 -24.69 0.09
N ALA A 145 18.03 -24.63 1.12
CA ALA A 145 17.54 -23.46 1.87
C ALA A 145 16.36 -22.66 1.26
N ALA A 146 15.14 -23.06 1.63
CA ALA A 146 14.02 -22.12 1.69
C ALA A 146 14.28 -21.09 2.82
N PRO A 147 14.11 -19.77 2.61
CA PRO A 147 14.05 -18.85 3.72
C PRO A 147 12.77 -19.13 4.50
N LYS A 148 12.91 -19.48 5.79
CA LYS A 148 11.79 -19.54 6.72
C LYS A 148 11.05 -18.20 6.63
N HIS A 149 9.80 -18.24 6.18
CA HIS A 149 8.92 -17.10 6.32
C HIS A 149 8.62 -16.95 7.82
N GLU A 150 9.47 -16.20 8.52
CA GLU A 150 9.15 -15.73 9.85
C GLU A 150 7.84 -14.94 9.75
N ARG A 151 6.80 -15.50 10.35
CA ARG A 151 5.61 -14.75 10.72
C ARG A 151 6.08 -13.70 11.72
N ARG A 152 6.30 -12.47 11.25
CA ARG A 152 6.45 -11.33 12.14
C ARG A 152 5.10 -11.03 12.75
N SER A 153 4.93 -11.48 13.98
CA SER A 153 3.97 -10.95 14.93
C SER A 153 4.56 -9.67 15.52
N ALA A 154 3.92 -8.53 15.24
CA ALA A 154 3.87 -7.31 16.08
C ALA A 154 2.91 -6.32 15.41
#